data_AF-A0A3A8IQ05-F1
#
_entry.id   AF-A0A3A8IQ05-F1
#
_cell.length_a   1.000
_cell.length_b   1.000
_cell.length_c   1.000
_cell.angle_alpha   90.00
_cell.angle_beta   90.00
_cell.angle_gamma   90.00
#
_symmetry.space_group_name_H-M   'P 1'
#
loop_
_entity.id
_entity.type
_entity.pdbx_description
1 polymer ?
#
loop_
_entity_poly.entity_id
_entity_poly.type
_entity_poly.pdbx_seq_one_letter_code
_entity_poly.pdbx_strand_id
1 'polypeptide(L)'
;MDDIPPGGYQFHVTEEPHVPNGTLLGFWLYLMSDCLIFACLFAAYGVLGREYAGGPTGAELFELPLVALNTSFLLLSSITYGFAMLQLQQNKISAMQIWLAITWVFGAAFLAVELYEFAHLIHEGA
;
A
#
# COMPACT_ATOMS: atom_id res chain seq x y z
N MET A 1 -56.58 5.59 -22.10
CA MET A 1 -56.03 5.55 -20.75
C MET A 1 -55.88 4.07 -20.41
N ASP A 2 -54.68 3.60 -20.74
CA ASP A 2 -54.02 2.29 -20.68
C ASP A 2 -54.80 1.02 -20.32
N ASP A 3 -54.89 0.19 -21.37
CA ASP A 3 -55.37 -1.20 -21.45
C ASP A 3 -54.19 -2.13 -21.08
N ILE A 4 -54.24 -2.78 -19.91
CA ILE A 4 -53.20 -3.72 -19.43
C ILE A 4 -53.78 -5.14 -19.44
N PRO A 5 -53.23 -6.07 -20.25
CA PRO A 5 -53.68 -7.46 -20.25
C PRO A 5 -53.34 -8.17 -18.92
N PRO A 6 -54.25 -9.00 -18.37
CA PRO A 6 -54.01 -9.75 -17.16
C PRO A 6 -53.06 -10.93 -17.46
N GLY A 7 -51.74 -10.70 -17.36
CA GLY A 7 -50.75 -11.79 -17.42
C GLY A 7 -49.42 -11.52 -18.11
N GLY A 8 -48.84 -10.32 -18.03
CA GLY A 8 -47.49 -10.05 -18.54
C GLY A 8 -46.61 -9.36 -17.50
N TYR A 9 -45.60 -10.08 -17.01
CA TYR A 9 -44.66 -9.68 -15.95
C TYR A 9 -44.04 -8.29 -16.20
N GLN A 10 -44.24 -7.34 -15.28
CA GLN A 10 -43.37 -6.16 -15.20
C GLN A 10 -42.06 -6.57 -14.54
N PHE A 11 -40.99 -6.67 -15.33
CA PHE A 11 -39.63 -6.77 -14.82
C PHE A 11 -39.18 -5.41 -14.29
N HIS A 12 -39.62 -5.07 -13.08
CA HIS A 12 -38.94 -4.06 -12.28
C HIS A 12 -37.61 -4.68 -11.83
N VAL A 13 -36.54 -4.48 -12.60
CA VAL A 13 -35.18 -4.76 -12.14
C VAL A 13 -34.85 -3.67 -11.12
N THR A 14 -35.27 -3.87 -9.87
CA THR A 14 -35.00 -3.00 -8.71
C THR A 14 -33.57 -3.20 -8.16
N GLU A 15 -32.80 -4.09 -8.77
CA GLU A 15 -31.39 -4.31 -8.45
C GLU A 15 -30.54 -3.63 -9.53
N GLU A 16 -29.78 -2.60 -9.17
CA GLU A 16 -28.66 -2.19 -10.03
C GLU A 16 -27.78 -3.43 -10.25
N PRO A 17 -27.49 -3.82 -11.50
CA PRO A 17 -26.66 -4.98 -11.77
C PRO A 17 -25.28 -4.71 -11.17
N HIS A 18 -25.04 -5.25 -9.98
CA HIS A 18 -23.78 -5.13 -9.29
C HIS A 18 -22.74 -5.79 -10.18
N VAL A 19 -21.90 -4.99 -10.85
CA VAL A 19 -20.85 -5.48 -11.76
C VAL A 19 -20.02 -6.49 -10.97
N PRO A 20 -20.06 -7.79 -11.32
CA PRO A 20 -19.19 -8.75 -10.69
C PRO A 20 -17.76 -8.29 -11.00
N ASN A 21 -16.93 -8.13 -9.96
CA ASN A 21 -15.57 -7.57 -10.00
C ASN A 21 -15.38 -6.02 -10.01
N GLY A 22 -16.43 -5.21 -9.89
CA GLY A 22 -16.28 -3.74 -9.86
C GLY A 22 -15.32 -3.24 -8.76
N THR A 23 -15.38 -3.82 -7.56
CA THR A 23 -14.54 -3.43 -6.41
C THR A 23 -13.06 -3.80 -6.58
N LEU A 24 -12.77 -4.97 -7.17
CA LEU A 24 -11.39 -5.41 -7.41
C LEU A 24 -10.73 -4.55 -8.50
N LEU A 25 -11.47 -4.25 -9.57
CA LEU A 25 -11.01 -3.37 -10.64
C LEU A 25 -10.77 -1.95 -10.12
N GLY A 26 -11.67 -1.43 -9.28
CA GLY A 26 -11.49 -0.14 -8.60
C GLY A 26 -10.27 -0.11 -7.69
N PHE A 27 -10.03 -1.16 -6.91
CA PHE A 27 -8.82 -1.29 -6.07
C PHE A 27 -7.54 -1.32 -6.90
N TRP A 28 -7.53 -2.02 -8.04
CA TRP A 28 -6.36 -2.08 -8.91
C TRP A 28 -6.06 -0.72 -9.57
N LEU A 29 -7.10 -0.01 -10.03
CA LEU A 29 -6.95 1.36 -10.53
C LEU A 29 -6.41 2.32 -9.45
N TYR A 30 -6.87 2.16 -8.21
CA TYR A 30 -6.35 2.92 -7.07
C TYR A 30 -4.85 2.66 -6.85
N LEU A 31 -4.41 1.39 -6.83
CA LEU A 31 -2.98 1.05 -6.74
C LEU A 31 -2.14 1.62 -7.89
N MET A 32 -2.67 1.66 -9.12
CA MET A 32 -1.98 2.28 -10.26
C MET A 32 -1.87 3.80 -10.10
N SER A 33 -2.87 4.46 -9.52
CA SER A 33 -2.82 5.88 -9.20
C SER A 33 -1.73 6.18 -8.17
N ASP A 34 -1.61 5.37 -7.11
CA ASP A 34 -0.55 5.52 -6.12
C ASP A 34 0.85 5.32 -6.76
N CYS A 35 0.99 4.36 -7.68
CA CYS A 35 2.21 4.17 -8.46
C CYS A 35 2.59 5.43 -9.27
N LEU A 36 1.60 6.10 -9.89
CA LEU A 36 1.83 7.36 -10.61
C LEU A 36 2.28 8.48 -9.68
N ILE A 37 1.73 8.57 -8.46
CA ILE A 37 2.18 9.55 -7.44
C ILE A 37 3.65 9.32 -7.11
N PHE A 38 4.06 8.08 -6.83
CA PHE A 38 5.47 7.76 -6.60
C PHE A 38 6.35 8.06 -7.82
N ALA A 39 5.88 7.79 -9.04
CA ALA A 39 6.62 8.12 -10.27
C ALA A 39 6.85 9.64 -10.40
N CYS A 40 5.86 10.47 -10.06
CA CYS A 40 6.02 11.92 -10.02
C CYS A 40 7.02 12.37 -8.95
N LEU A 41 7.01 11.76 -7.76
CA LEU A 41 7.99 12.02 -6.71
C LEU A 41 9.41 11.64 -7.13
N PHE A 42 9.61 10.49 -7.78
CA PHE A 42 10.91 10.09 -8.34
C PHE A 42 11.36 11.01 -9.47
N ALA A 43 10.46 11.45 -10.35
CA ALA A 43 10.77 12.41 -11.40
C ALA A 43 11.19 13.77 -10.80
N ALA A 44 10.48 14.26 -9.78
CA ALA A 44 10.85 15.47 -9.05
C ALA A 44 12.22 15.32 -8.38
N TYR A 45 12.47 14.21 -7.68
CA TYR A 45 13.78 13.89 -7.09
C TYR A 45 14.90 13.85 -8.14
N GLY A 46 14.67 13.25 -9.30
CA GLY A 46 15.65 13.17 -10.38
C GLY A 46 15.91 14.50 -11.12
N VAL A 47 14.97 15.45 -11.06
CA VAL A 47 15.14 16.80 -11.61
C VAL A 47 15.83 17.71 -10.59
N LEU A 48 15.30 17.80 -9.37
CA LEU A 48 15.84 18.67 -8.31
C LEU A 48 17.18 18.13 -7.76
N GLY A 49 17.36 16.81 -7.72
CA GLY A 49 18.57 16.17 -7.23
C GLY A 49 19.80 16.33 -8.14
N ARG A 50 19.68 17.04 -9.27
CA ARG A 50 20.81 17.35 -10.17
C ARG A 50 21.29 18.80 -10.05
N GLU A 51 20.62 19.63 -9.25
CA GLU A 51 21.04 21.00 -8.92
C GLU A 51 21.57 21.13 -7.48
N TYR A 52 22.40 20.18 -7.01
CA TYR A 52 23.16 20.40 -5.79
C TYR A 52 24.30 21.38 -6.07
N ALA A 53 24.04 22.66 -5.79
CA ALA A 53 25.05 23.71 -5.68
C ALA A 53 25.93 23.47 -4.43
N GLY A 54 26.69 22.36 -4.41
CA GLY A 54 27.73 22.08 -3.40
C GLY A 54 27.27 21.70 -1.99
N GLY A 55 25.99 21.35 -1.78
CA GLY A 55 25.50 20.80 -0.50
C GLY A 55 25.80 19.30 -0.34
N PRO A 56 25.86 18.77 0.90
CA PRO A 56 26.23 17.38 1.19
C PRO A 56 25.36 16.42 0.37
N THR A 57 26.02 15.41 -0.20
CA THR A 57 25.36 14.44 -1.09
C THR A 57 24.40 13.59 -0.26
N GLY A 58 23.24 13.20 -0.80
CA GLY A 58 22.29 12.32 -0.09
C GLY A 58 22.88 11.00 0.44
N ALA A 59 24.10 10.65 0.02
CA ALA A 59 24.90 9.55 0.58
C ALA A 59 25.40 9.80 2.03
N GLU A 60 25.36 11.03 2.53
CA GLU A 60 25.68 11.40 3.92
C GLU A 60 24.43 11.50 4.81
N LEU A 61 23.24 11.65 4.19
CA LEU A 61 21.94 11.75 4.87
C LEU A 61 21.19 10.42 4.94
N PHE A 62 21.53 9.43 4.12
CA PHE A 62 20.90 8.11 4.14
C PHE A 62 21.93 7.04 4.51
N GLU A 63 21.81 6.47 5.71
CA GLU A 63 22.65 5.33 6.07
C GLU A 63 22.19 4.09 5.29
N LEU A 64 22.96 3.70 4.26
CA LEU A 64 22.72 2.50 3.45
C LEU A 64 22.40 1.23 4.28
N PRO A 65 23.07 0.96 5.43
CA PRO A 65 22.74 -0.19 6.27
C PRO A 65 21.31 -0.12 6.84
N LEU A 66 20.84 1.08 7.20
CA LEU A 66 19.52 1.29 7.78
C LEU A 66 18.42 1.13 6.71
N VAL A 67 18.63 1.72 5.53
CA VAL A 67 17.74 1.53 4.36
C VAL A 67 17.63 0.05 3.96
N ALA A 68 18.75 -0.68 3.99
CA ALA A 68 18.78 -2.10 3.71
C ALA A 68 18.05 -2.94 4.78
N LEU A 69 18.19 -2.57 6.05
CA LEU A 69 17.51 -3.21 7.18
C LEU A 69 15.99 -2.98 7.12
N ASN A 70 15.58 -1.76 6.77
CA ASN A 70 14.19 -1.39 6.54
C ASN A 70 13.55 -2.14 5.37
N THR A 71 14.28 -2.25 4.26
CA THR A 71 13.87 -3.10 3.12
C THR A 71 13.74 -4.57 3.54
N SER A 72 14.66 -5.06 4.37
CA SER A 72 14.61 -6.44 4.88
C SER A 72 13.37 -6.68 5.74
N PHE A 73 12.98 -5.73 6.60
CA PHE A 73 11.74 -5.82 7.37
C PHE A 73 10.49 -5.83 6.49
N LEU A 74 10.44 -5.00 5.45
CA LEU A 74 9.34 -5.00 4.48
C LEU A 74 9.25 -6.30 3.69
N LEU A 75 10.39 -6.87 3.28
CA LEU A 75 10.43 -8.16 2.60
C LEU A 75 9.97 -9.29 3.52
N LEU A 76 10.43 -9.33 4.77
CA LEU A 76 9.98 -10.29 5.76
C LEU A 76 8.48 -10.15 6.04
N SER A 77 7.97 -8.91 6.12
CA SER A 77 6.55 -8.59 6.30
C SER A 77 5.68 -9.07 5.12
N SER A 78 6.19 -8.96 3.89
CA SER A 78 5.53 -9.53 2.69
C SER A 78 5.46 -11.05 2.75
N ILE A 79 6.53 -11.70 3.21
CA ILE A 79 6.57 -13.17 3.38
C ILE A 79 5.58 -13.62 4.47
N THR A 80 5.52 -12.93 5.62
CA THR A 80 4.56 -13.26 6.69
C THR A 80 3.11 -13.06 6.26
N TYR A 81 2.83 -12.02 5.45
CA TYR A 81 1.51 -11.84 4.83
C TYR A 81 1.15 -12.98 3.86
N GLY A 82 2.11 -13.44 3.06
CA GLY A 82 1.94 -14.63 2.21
C GLY A 82 1.56 -15.88 3.01
N PHE A 83 2.20 -16.11 4.16
CA PHE A 83 1.82 -17.19 5.07
C PHE A 83 0.45 -17.00 5.71
N ALA A 84 0.07 -15.77 6.07
CA ALA A 84 -1.27 -15.45 6.56
C ALA A 84 -2.35 -15.82 5.51
N MET A 85 -2.10 -15.53 4.24
CA MET A 85 -3.01 -15.87 3.15
C MET A 85 -3.16 -17.40 2.98
N LEU A 86 -2.07 -18.16 3.13
CA LEU A 86 -2.12 -19.64 3.12
C LEU A 86 -2.94 -20.20 4.29
N GLN A 87 -2.90 -19.57 5.46
CA GLN A 87 -3.73 -19.95 6.63
C GLN A 87 -5.21 -19.65 6.40
N LEU A 88 -5.52 -18.54 5.73
CA LEU A 88 -6.89 -18.18 5.33
C LEU A 88 -7.47 -19.21 4.34
N GLN A 89 -6.68 -19.71 3.40
CA GLN A 89 -7.09 -20.82 2.52
C GLN A 89 -7.40 -22.11 3.30
N GLN A 90 -6.77 -22.32 4.46
CA GLN A 90 -7.06 -23.44 5.35
C GLN A 90 -8.23 -23.17 6.33
N ASN A 91 -8.98 -22.07 6.16
CA ASN A 91 -10.03 -21.61 7.08
C ASN A 91 -9.57 -21.37 8.54
N LYS A 92 -8.26 -21.22 8.77
CA LYS A 92 -7.69 -20.99 10.11
C LYS A 92 -7.59 -19.50 10.43
N ILE A 93 -8.74 -18.87 10.71
CA ILE A 93 -8.85 -17.43 10.96
C ILE A 93 -8.00 -16.96 12.15
N SER A 94 -7.97 -17.72 13.26
CA SER A 94 -7.18 -17.38 14.44
C SER A 94 -5.67 -17.33 14.15
N ALA A 95 -5.18 -18.28 13.35
CA ALA A 95 -3.78 -18.30 12.98
C ALA A 95 -3.44 -17.19 11.96
N MET A 96 -4.34 -16.89 11.01
CA MET A 96 -4.21 -15.73 10.13
C MET A 96 -4.08 -14.42 10.92
N GLN A 97 -4.91 -14.21 11.94
CA GLN A 97 -4.86 -13.00 12.78
C GLN A 97 -3.51 -12.85 13.50
N ILE A 98 -2.93 -13.96 13.99
CA ILE A 98 -1.59 -13.95 14.61
C ILE A 98 -0.53 -13.55 13.58
N TRP A 99 -0.56 -14.12 12.37
CA TRP A 99 0.39 -13.75 11.32
C TRP A 99 0.24 -12.28 10.88
N LEU A 100 -0.98 -11.77 10.79
CA LEU A 100 -1.23 -10.35 10.50
C LEU A 100 -0.73 -9.43 11.62
N ALA A 101 -0.87 -9.82 12.89
CA ALA A 101 -0.33 -9.06 14.01
C ALA A 101 1.21 -9.00 13.94
N ILE A 102 1.87 -10.11 13.59
CA ILE A 102 3.33 -10.15 13.38
C ILE A 102 3.75 -9.21 12.24
N THR A 103 3.06 -9.27 11.10
CA THR A 103 3.27 -8.35 9.96
C THR A 103 3.13 -6.89 10.39
N TRP A 104 2.12 -6.57 11.20
CA TRP A 104 1.89 -5.21 11.70
C TRP A 104 3.01 -4.74 12.63
N VAL A 105 3.53 -5.60 13.51
CA VAL A 105 4.67 -5.29 14.38
C VAL A 105 5.93 -5.00 13.57
N PHE A 106 6.22 -5.78 12.54
CA PHE A 106 7.36 -5.49 11.65
C PHE A 106 7.21 -4.16 10.90
N GLY A 107 6.01 -3.84 10.42
CA GLY A 107 5.72 -2.54 9.80
C GLY A 107 5.85 -1.37 10.77
N ALA A 108 5.37 -1.51 12.02
CA ALA A 108 5.49 -0.49 13.05
C ALA A 108 6.94 -0.27 13.50
N ALA A 109 7.73 -1.35 13.61
CA ALA A 109 9.15 -1.27 13.90
C ALA A 109 9.92 -0.52 12.79
N PHE A 110 9.63 -0.84 11.53
CA PHE A 110 10.17 -0.10 10.38
C PHE A 110 9.85 1.41 10.47
N LEU A 111 8.58 1.77 10.69
CA LEU A 111 8.17 3.17 10.78
C LEU A 111 8.83 3.92 11.95
N ALA A 112 9.00 3.26 13.10
CA ALA A 112 9.64 3.85 14.27
C ALA A 112 11.13 4.16 14.03
N VAL A 113 11.84 3.25 13.35
CA VAL A 113 13.25 3.46 12.96
C VAL A 113 13.38 4.62 11.98
N GLU A 114 12.53 4.65 10.93
CA GLU A 114 12.56 5.71 9.93
C GLU A 114 12.27 7.09 10.56
N LEU A 115 11.27 7.19 11.44
CA LEU A 115 10.94 8.44 12.16
C LEU A 115 12.07 8.90 13.08
N TYR A 116 12.76 7.98 13.75
CA TYR A 116 13.90 8.30 14.60
C TYR A 116 15.05 8.88 13.78
N GLU A 117 15.37 8.27 12.64
CA GLU A 117 16.42 8.76 11.73
C GLU A 117 16.05 10.14 11.17
N PHE A 118 14.83 10.32 10.65
CA PHE A 118 14.39 11.64 10.18
C PHE A 118 14.47 12.71 11.28
N ALA A 119 14.11 12.39 12.53
CA ALA A 119 14.22 13.31 13.66
C ALA A 119 15.68 13.63 14.04
N HIS A 120 16.58 12.66 13.87
CA HIS A 120 18.01 12.83 14.09
C HIS A 120 18.65 13.69 12.99
N LEU A 121 18.34 13.42 11.72
CA LEU A 121 18.80 14.21 10.58
C LEU A 121 18.32 15.67 10.63
N ILE A 122 17.09 15.92 11.11
CA ILE A 122 16.60 17.29 11.36
C ILE A 122 17.38 17.98 12.47
N HIS A 123 17.86 17.24 13.47
CA HIS A 123 18.69 17.80 14.56
C HIS A 123 20.15 18.04 14.15
N GLU A 124 20.72 17.21 13.28
CA GLU A 124 22.10 17.37 12.80
C GLU A 124 22.23 18.37 11.62
N GLY A 125 21.16 18.59 10.85
CA GLY A 125 21.14 19.44 9.64
C GLY A 125 20.73 20.91 9.82
N ALA A 126 21.02 21.52 10.98
CA ALA A 126 20.88 22.97 11.19
C ALA A 126 22.17 23.75 10.90
#